data_AF-A0A818Y4T9-F1
#
_entry.id   AF-A0A818Y4T9-F1
#
_cell.length_a   1.000
_cell.length_b   1.000
_cell.length_c   1.000
_cell.angle_alpha   90.00
_cell.angle_beta   90.00
_cell.angle_gamma   90.00
#
_symmetry.space_group_name_H-M   'P 1'
#
loop_
_entity.id
_entity.type
_entity.pdbx_description
1 polymer ?
#
loop_
_entity_poly.entity_id
_entity_poly.type
_entity_poly.pdbx_seq_one_letter_code
_entity_poly.pdbx_strand_id
1 'polypeptide(L)'
;MATSTNKLLCVKFEKVRATSKCAGCSHDYCYDHLQDHRQELNVQLDHIGNNHNRFRQRLNKYINNSQIHAFTQQVDQWEKESINKIQQKANECRELLKKYINENIHQIEINLNKQTDQLRNIVKENDFNEIDLNELNEKLKELERQLHQPSNISIQKNSTSSFINEITVVTSSDESIGHKTETKRSLNWDHKIYSIRSTVNGKFVTAEHGGERPLIARADKVDSWEKFKIKIVNKELNHIALKASVNDKYVTAEHSGYRPLIANQVSIDKWETFEVIEVAHNIVTLRSIANNRFVCAENGGRDSLIANRDTADLWGKFEILPFY
;
A
#
# COMPACT_ATOMS: atom_id res chain seq x y z
N MET A 1 57.46 42.92 49.28
CA MET A 1 56.12 42.85 49.88
C MET A 1 55.67 44.26 50.21
N ALA A 2 54.67 44.77 49.49
CA ALA A 2 53.90 45.94 49.89
C ALA A 2 52.47 45.67 49.42
N THR A 3 51.63 45.22 50.35
CA THR A 3 50.21 44.96 50.15
C THR A 3 49.51 46.28 49.82
N SER A 4 49.22 46.50 48.53
CA SER A 4 48.36 47.58 48.08
C SER A 4 46.95 47.34 48.61
N THR A 5 46.58 48.04 49.67
CA THR A 5 45.20 48.09 50.18
C THR A 5 44.32 48.76 49.13
N ASN A 6 43.79 47.97 48.20
CA ASN A 6 42.76 48.40 47.26
C ASN A 6 41.52 48.77 48.08
N LYS A 7 41.26 50.07 48.21
CA LYS A 7 39.98 50.57 48.71
C LYS A 7 38.90 50.12 47.73
N LEU A 8 38.10 49.13 48.13
CA LEU A 8 36.98 48.62 47.33
C LEU A 8 35.90 49.71 47.28
N LEU A 9 35.72 50.31 46.11
CA LEU A 9 34.75 51.37 45.83
C LEU A 9 33.50 50.76 45.20
N CYS A 10 32.32 51.21 45.62
CA CYS A 10 31.06 50.76 45.04
C CYS A 10 30.83 51.41 43.67
N VAL A 11 30.42 50.61 42.68
CA VAL A 11 30.29 51.03 41.26
C VAL A 11 29.41 52.27 41.03
N LYS A 12 28.46 52.57 41.92
CA LYS A 12 27.62 53.79 41.85
C LYS A 12 28.06 54.95 42.75
N PHE A 13 28.86 54.70 43.79
CA PHE A 13 29.30 55.75 44.72
C PHE A 13 30.72 55.45 45.19
N GLU A 14 31.67 56.33 44.86
CA GLU A 14 33.06 56.29 45.29
C GLU A 14 33.22 56.60 46.80
N LYS A 15 32.59 55.81 47.67
CA LYS A 15 32.85 55.85 49.12
C LYS A 15 33.14 54.46 49.66
N VAL A 16 34.16 54.40 50.51
CA VAL A 16 34.60 53.16 51.18
C VAL A 16 33.57 52.80 52.25
N ARG A 17 32.69 51.84 51.93
CA ARG A 17 31.84 51.13 52.90
C ARG A 17 32.09 49.63 52.72
N ALA A 18 31.62 48.80 53.65
CA ALA A 18 31.69 47.35 53.51
C ALA A 18 31.00 46.93 52.20
N THR A 19 31.79 46.61 51.18
CA THR A 19 31.34 46.23 49.84
C THR A 19 31.35 44.72 49.72
N SER A 20 30.32 44.16 49.10
CA SER A 20 30.20 42.73 48.84
C SER A 20 30.17 42.49 47.33
N LYS A 21 30.96 41.51 46.90
CA LYS A 21 31.10 41.14 45.49
C LYS A 21 29.96 40.23 45.07
N CYS A 22 29.27 40.59 43.99
CA CYS A 22 28.34 39.65 43.35
C CYS A 22 29.13 38.61 42.55
N ALA A 23 28.96 37.32 42.86
CA ALA A 23 29.70 36.23 42.22
C ALA A 23 29.38 36.08 40.72
N GLY A 24 28.21 36.55 40.25
CA GLY A 24 27.80 36.46 38.85
C GLY A 24 28.35 37.58 37.97
N CYS A 25 28.23 38.84 38.40
CA CYS A 25 28.64 40.01 37.60
C CYS A 25 30.02 40.56 37.98
N SER A 26 30.70 40.02 39.01
CA SER A 26 32.04 40.40 39.45
C SER A 26 32.24 41.87 39.87
N HIS A 27 31.15 42.60 40.10
CA HIS A 27 31.17 43.99 40.57
C HIS A 27 30.95 44.06 42.09
N ASP A 28 31.61 45.03 42.73
CA ASP A 28 31.53 45.28 44.17
C ASP A 28 30.46 46.34 44.47
N TYR A 29 29.46 45.98 45.26
CA TYR A 29 28.33 46.85 45.61
C TYR A 29 28.29 47.12 47.11
N CYS A 30 27.84 48.30 47.52
CA CYS A 30 27.39 48.54 48.90
C CYS A 30 26.11 47.75 49.19
N TYR A 31 25.79 47.50 50.46
CA TYR A 31 24.59 46.75 50.89
C TYR A 31 23.29 47.20 50.19
N ASP A 32 23.01 48.51 50.18
CA ASP A 32 21.78 49.05 49.55
C ASP A 32 21.77 48.87 48.02
N HIS A 33 22.91 49.08 47.35
CA HIS A 33 23.00 48.93 45.88
C HIS A 33 23.06 47.45 45.43
N LEU A 34 23.50 46.54 46.29
CA LEU A 34 23.41 45.10 46.04
C LEU A 34 21.95 44.64 46.14
N GLN A 35 21.16 45.25 47.03
CA GLN A 35 19.72 45.03 47.12
C GLN A 35 19.01 45.55 45.85
N ASP A 36 19.38 46.73 45.33
CA ASP A 36 18.87 47.24 44.05
C ASP A 36 19.22 46.31 42.88
N HIS A 37 20.47 45.85 42.80
CA HIS A 37 20.90 44.92 41.76
C HIS A 37 20.15 43.57 41.83
N ARG A 38 19.89 43.09 43.05
CA ARG A 38 19.09 41.88 43.27
C ARG A 38 17.62 42.08 42.90
N GLN A 39 17.07 43.28 43.10
CA GLN A 39 15.74 43.64 42.63
C GLN A 39 15.67 43.67 41.10
N GLU A 40 16.68 44.21 40.41
CA GLU A 40 16.78 44.16 38.95
C GLU A 40 16.83 42.70 38.43
N LEU A 41 17.60 41.83 39.09
CA LEU A 41 17.65 40.40 38.75
C LEU A 41 16.32 39.68 38.98
N ASN A 42 15.59 40.02 40.05
CA ASN A 42 14.24 39.49 40.28
C ASN A 42 13.27 39.93 39.17
N VAL A 43 13.34 41.19 38.73
CA VAL A 43 12.55 41.68 37.59
C VAL A 43 12.88 40.91 36.30
N GLN A 44 14.16 40.58 36.08
CA GLN A 44 14.56 39.74 34.94
C GLN A 44 14.04 38.30 35.06
N LEU A 45 14.07 37.73 36.27
CA LEU A 45 13.51 36.40 36.56
C LEU A 45 11.99 36.36 36.33
N ASP A 46 11.28 37.38 36.78
CA ASP A 46 9.85 37.53 36.53
C ASP A 46 9.56 37.68 35.04
N HIS A 47 10.41 38.41 34.30
CA HIS A 47 10.30 38.53 32.84
C HIS A 47 10.50 37.17 32.14
N ILE A 48 11.47 36.36 32.60
CA ILE A 48 11.69 35.00 32.08
C ILE A 48 10.49 34.10 32.41
N GLY A 49 9.97 34.16 33.64
CA GLY A 49 8.77 33.41 34.06
C GLY A 49 7.55 33.76 33.20
N ASN A 50 7.34 35.04 32.93
CA ASN A 50 6.28 35.52 32.05
C ASN A 50 6.45 35.06 30.60
N ASN A 51 7.67 35.09 30.07
CA ASN A 51 7.98 34.58 28.73
C ASN A 51 7.75 33.07 28.63
N HIS A 52 8.15 32.32 29.65
CA HIS A 52 7.93 30.88 29.75
C HIS A 52 6.43 30.54 29.77
N ASN A 53 5.65 31.26 30.57
CA ASN A 53 4.19 31.09 30.62
C ASN A 53 3.52 31.42 29.28
N ARG A 54 3.95 32.50 28.62
CA ARG A 54 3.46 32.88 27.29
C ARG A 54 3.82 31.83 26.24
N PHE A 55 5.02 31.24 26.31
CA PHE A 55 5.42 30.15 25.43
C PHE A 55 4.56 28.91 25.66
N ARG A 56 4.33 28.52 26.92
CA ARG A 56 3.45 27.39 27.28
C ARG A 56 2.03 27.59 26.78
N GLN A 57 1.49 28.81 26.85
CA GLN A 57 0.18 29.13 26.29
C GLN A 57 0.14 29.02 24.75
N ARG A 58 1.20 29.46 24.05
CA ARG A 58 1.33 29.27 22.60
C ARG A 58 1.44 27.80 22.21
N LEU A 59 2.20 27.02 22.97
CA LEU A 59 2.37 25.58 22.76
C LEU A 59 1.05 24.84 22.99
N ASN A 60 0.33 25.15 24.08
CA ASN A 60 -1.01 24.61 24.30
C ASN A 60 -1.99 25.03 23.20
N LYS A 61 -1.92 26.27 22.71
CA LYS A 61 -2.72 26.72 21.58
C LYS A 61 -2.38 25.97 20.29
N TYR A 62 -1.12 25.60 20.07
CA TYR A 62 -0.70 24.82 18.90
C TYR A 62 -1.11 23.34 19.00
N ILE A 63 -0.96 22.74 20.18
CA ILE A 63 -1.44 21.37 20.48
C ILE A 63 -2.96 21.28 20.34
N ASN A 64 -3.69 22.32 20.78
CA ASN A 64 -5.14 22.39 20.68
C ASN A 64 -5.62 22.95 19.31
N ASN A 65 -4.74 23.54 18.49
CA ASN A 65 -5.07 24.02 17.16
C ASN A 65 -4.94 22.88 16.16
N SER A 66 -6.09 22.28 15.86
CA SER A 66 -6.60 21.79 14.57
C SER A 66 -5.74 20.94 13.63
N GLN A 67 -4.40 20.99 13.56
CA GLN A 67 -3.66 20.17 12.60
C GLN A 67 -3.62 18.71 13.04
N ILE A 68 -3.26 18.44 14.30
CA ILE A 68 -3.30 17.07 14.84
C ILE A 68 -4.74 16.58 14.84
N HIS A 69 -5.71 17.40 15.29
CA HIS A 69 -7.12 17.05 15.25
C HIS A 69 -7.65 16.85 13.81
N ALA A 70 -7.21 17.63 12.81
CA ALA A 70 -7.62 17.45 11.42
C ALA A 70 -7.02 16.19 10.82
N PHE A 71 -5.75 15.87 11.12
CA PHE A 71 -5.15 14.60 10.71
C PHE A 71 -5.83 13.41 11.40
N THR A 72 -6.15 13.51 12.69
CA THR A 72 -6.93 12.50 13.41
C THR A 72 -8.33 12.36 12.84
N GLN A 73 -9.03 13.46 12.55
CA GLN A 73 -10.34 13.43 11.89
C GLN A 73 -10.29 12.83 10.48
N GLN A 74 -9.22 13.07 9.72
CA GLN A 74 -9.02 12.43 8.42
C GLN A 74 -8.85 10.92 8.57
N VAL A 75 -8.08 10.47 9.57
CA VAL A 75 -7.92 9.05 9.88
C VAL A 75 -9.26 8.44 10.31
N ASP A 76 -10.00 9.08 11.22
CA ASP A 76 -11.32 8.63 11.66
C ASP A 76 -12.33 8.56 10.49
N GLN A 77 -12.21 9.50 9.54
CA GLN A 77 -13.04 9.51 8.34
C GLN A 77 -12.67 8.36 7.41
N TRP A 78 -11.38 8.11 7.17
CA TRP A 78 -10.92 6.98 6.36
C TRP A 78 -11.27 5.62 6.98
N GLU A 79 -11.23 5.52 8.31
CA GLU A 79 -11.68 4.34 9.05
C GLU A 79 -13.17 4.07 8.79
N LYS A 80 -14.02 5.09 8.97
CA LYS A 80 -15.47 4.99 8.69
C LYS A 80 -15.77 4.64 7.23
N GLU A 81 -15.09 5.27 6.29
CA GLU A 81 -15.25 4.99 4.85
C GLU A 81 -14.85 3.55 4.53
N SER A 82 -13.79 3.03 5.13
CA SER A 82 -13.32 1.65 4.93
C SER A 82 -14.31 0.63 5.50
N ILE A 83 -14.80 0.85 6.72
CA ILE A 83 -15.83 -0.01 7.35
C ILE A 83 -17.10 -0.03 6.49
N ASN A 84 -17.55 1.14 6.00
CA ASN A 84 -18.75 1.22 5.18
C ASN A 84 -18.59 0.45 3.86
N LYS A 85 -17.45 0.57 3.17
CA LYS A 85 -17.17 -0.19 1.95
C LYS A 85 -17.23 -1.71 2.18
N ILE A 86 -16.68 -2.18 3.30
CA ILE A 86 -16.72 -3.60 3.66
C ILE A 86 -18.17 -4.05 3.92
N GLN A 87 -18.94 -3.24 4.64
CA GLN A 87 -20.34 -3.53 4.90
C GLN A 87 -21.18 -3.54 3.63
N GLN A 88 -20.95 -2.60 2.71
CA GLN A 88 -21.59 -2.58 1.39
C GLN A 88 -21.29 -3.85 0.61
N LYS A 89 -20.02 -4.26 0.53
CA LYS A 89 -19.65 -5.52 -0.15
C LYS A 89 -20.24 -6.75 0.50
N ALA A 90 -20.28 -6.81 1.82
CA ALA A 90 -20.95 -7.89 2.53
C ALA A 90 -22.46 -7.92 2.24
N ASN A 91 -23.11 -6.76 2.15
CA ASN A 91 -24.53 -6.66 1.83
C ASN A 91 -24.82 -7.03 0.37
N GLU A 92 -24.02 -6.58 -0.59
CA GLU A 92 -24.11 -7.01 -1.99
C GLU A 92 -24.01 -8.54 -2.11
N CYS A 93 -23.06 -9.16 -1.41
CA CYS A 93 -22.92 -10.62 -1.40
C CYS A 93 -24.16 -11.31 -0.79
N ARG A 94 -24.72 -10.76 0.29
CA ARG A 94 -25.96 -11.29 0.90
C ARG A 94 -27.15 -11.19 -0.04
N GLU A 95 -27.30 -10.08 -0.76
CA GLU A 95 -28.42 -9.89 -1.69
C GLU A 95 -28.30 -10.81 -2.91
N LEU A 96 -27.09 -10.97 -3.45
CA LEU A 96 -26.84 -11.97 -4.50
C LEU A 96 -27.21 -13.38 -4.01
N LEU A 97 -26.75 -13.74 -2.82
CA LEU A 97 -27.03 -15.06 -2.24
C LEU A 97 -28.53 -15.29 -2.03
N LYS A 98 -29.27 -14.28 -1.55
CA LYS A 98 -30.74 -14.35 -1.46
C LYS A 98 -31.39 -14.54 -2.82
N LYS A 99 -30.94 -13.81 -3.84
CA LYS A 99 -31.47 -13.92 -5.21
C LYS A 99 -31.29 -15.33 -5.75
N TYR A 100 -30.09 -15.91 -5.63
CA TYR A 100 -29.82 -17.28 -6.08
C TYR A 100 -30.61 -18.33 -5.31
N ILE A 101 -30.75 -18.19 -3.99
CA ILE A 101 -31.59 -19.08 -3.19
C ILE A 101 -33.05 -19.00 -3.66
N ASN A 102 -33.57 -17.79 -3.87
CA ASN A 102 -34.94 -17.61 -4.36
C ASN A 102 -35.14 -18.19 -5.77
N GLU A 103 -34.17 -18.03 -6.67
CA GLU A 103 -34.20 -18.65 -8.00
C GLU A 103 -34.20 -20.18 -7.92
N ASN A 104 -33.36 -20.76 -7.05
CA ASN A 104 -33.35 -22.21 -6.82
C ASN A 104 -34.67 -22.71 -6.22
N ILE A 105 -35.24 -21.99 -5.25
CA ILE A 105 -36.56 -22.30 -4.68
C ILE A 105 -37.64 -22.28 -5.77
N HIS A 106 -37.62 -21.27 -6.65
CA HIS A 106 -38.56 -21.23 -7.77
C HIS A 106 -38.39 -22.39 -8.76
N GLN A 107 -37.15 -22.82 -9.05
CA GLN A 107 -36.92 -23.99 -9.89
C GLN A 107 -37.45 -25.28 -9.23
N ILE A 108 -37.27 -25.43 -7.91
CA ILE A 108 -37.84 -26.54 -7.14
C ILE A 108 -39.37 -26.51 -7.22
N GLU A 109 -40.00 -25.34 -7.06
CA GLU A 109 -41.45 -25.16 -7.15
C GLU A 109 -41.99 -25.54 -8.55
N ILE A 110 -41.32 -25.12 -9.62
CA ILE A 110 -41.68 -25.50 -10.99
C ILE A 110 -41.57 -27.02 -11.19
N ASN A 111 -40.50 -27.63 -10.68
CA ASN A 111 -40.32 -29.08 -10.76
C ASN A 111 -41.37 -29.86 -9.96
N LEU A 112 -41.76 -29.38 -8.78
CA LEU A 112 -42.84 -29.96 -7.98
C LEU A 112 -44.20 -29.87 -8.69
N ASN A 113 -44.51 -28.72 -9.31
CA ASN A 113 -45.73 -28.56 -10.10
C ASN A 113 -45.75 -29.52 -11.30
N LYS A 114 -44.62 -29.67 -11.99
CA LYS A 114 -44.46 -30.63 -13.10
C LYS A 114 -44.66 -32.08 -12.64
N GLN A 115 -44.12 -32.46 -11.48
CA GLN A 115 -44.35 -33.78 -10.89
C GLN A 115 -45.82 -33.98 -10.49
N THR A 116 -46.47 -32.94 -9.97
CA THR A 116 -47.91 -32.99 -9.64
C THR A 116 -48.76 -33.24 -10.87
N ASP A 117 -48.41 -32.65 -12.01
CA ASP A 117 -49.11 -32.90 -13.28
C ASP A 117 -48.81 -34.28 -13.86
N GLN A 118 -47.58 -34.80 -13.71
CA GLN A 118 -47.24 -36.18 -14.06
C GLN A 118 -48.04 -37.19 -13.22
N LEU A 119 -48.15 -36.97 -11.90
CA LEU A 119 -48.99 -37.77 -11.02
C LEU A 119 -50.46 -37.77 -11.47
N ARG A 120 -51.00 -36.61 -11.83
CA ARG A 120 -52.38 -36.50 -12.34
C ARG A 120 -52.58 -37.26 -13.65
N ASN A 121 -51.60 -37.27 -14.56
CA ASN A 121 -51.71 -37.99 -15.83
C ASN A 121 -51.64 -39.50 -15.62
N ILE A 122 -50.72 -39.97 -14.78
CA ILE A 122 -50.61 -41.39 -14.42
C ILE A 122 -51.90 -41.91 -13.78
N VAL A 123 -52.51 -41.11 -12.89
CA VAL A 123 -53.82 -41.43 -12.27
C VAL A 123 -54.96 -41.46 -13.30
N LYS A 124 -54.88 -40.66 -14.37
CA LYS A 124 -55.90 -40.66 -15.45
C LYS A 124 -55.75 -41.83 -16.40
N GLU A 125 -54.52 -42.24 -16.70
CA GLU A 125 -54.22 -43.33 -17.63
C GLU A 125 -54.39 -44.71 -16.97
N ASN A 126 -54.41 -44.78 -15.64
CA ASN A 126 -54.61 -46.01 -14.85
C ASN A 126 -53.60 -47.13 -15.17
N ASP A 127 -52.48 -46.80 -15.80
CA ASP A 127 -51.46 -47.73 -16.30
C ASP A 127 -50.10 -47.47 -15.63
N PHE A 128 -50.08 -47.51 -14.30
CA PHE A 128 -48.85 -47.36 -13.52
C PHE A 128 -48.29 -48.70 -13.06
N ASN A 129 -46.97 -48.81 -13.06
CA ASN A 129 -46.26 -49.95 -12.51
C ASN A 129 -45.33 -49.53 -11.35
N GLU A 130 -44.73 -50.52 -10.67
CA GLU A 130 -43.80 -50.28 -9.55
C GLU A 130 -42.56 -49.46 -9.95
N ILE A 131 -42.18 -49.43 -11.23
CA ILE A 131 -41.05 -48.66 -11.74
C ILE A 131 -41.41 -47.17 -11.77
N ASP A 132 -42.60 -46.81 -12.22
CA ASP A 132 -43.08 -45.43 -12.27
C ASP A 132 -43.20 -44.82 -10.85
N LEU A 133 -43.73 -45.62 -9.91
CA LEU A 133 -43.85 -45.22 -8.50
C LEU A 133 -42.47 -45.05 -7.84
N ASN A 134 -41.52 -45.93 -8.12
CA ASN A 134 -40.15 -45.80 -7.61
C ASN A 134 -39.42 -44.60 -8.24
N GLU A 135 -39.61 -44.33 -9.53
CA GLU A 135 -39.00 -43.19 -10.21
C GLU A 135 -39.51 -41.85 -9.66
N LEU A 136 -40.81 -41.74 -9.39
CA LEU A 136 -41.39 -40.57 -8.75
C LEU A 136 -40.88 -40.37 -7.32
N ASN A 137 -40.76 -41.45 -6.54
CA ASN A 137 -40.27 -41.40 -5.16
C ASN A 137 -38.78 -40.99 -5.10
N GLU A 138 -37.95 -41.51 -6.02
CA GLU A 138 -36.54 -41.12 -6.12
C GLU A 138 -36.37 -39.66 -6.57
N LYS A 139 -37.21 -39.17 -7.50
CA LYS A 139 -37.20 -37.75 -7.88
C LYS A 139 -37.66 -36.82 -6.75
N LEU A 140 -38.59 -37.24 -5.90
CA LEU A 140 -38.99 -36.50 -4.69
C LEU A 140 -37.85 -36.42 -3.68
N LYS A 141 -37.17 -37.54 -3.42
CA LYS A 141 -35.97 -37.56 -2.56
C LYS A 141 -34.85 -36.68 -3.10
N GLU A 142 -34.67 -36.63 -4.42
CA GLU A 142 -33.66 -35.76 -5.03
C GLU A 142 -34.01 -34.27 -4.87
N LEU A 143 -35.28 -33.88 -5.00
CA LEU A 143 -35.73 -32.51 -4.71
C LEU A 143 -35.57 -32.14 -3.23
N GLU A 144 -35.88 -33.07 -2.32
CA GLU A 144 -35.67 -32.89 -0.88
C GLU A 144 -34.18 -32.71 -0.56
N ARG A 145 -33.30 -33.46 -1.24
CA ARG A 145 -31.84 -33.32 -1.11
C ARG A 145 -31.35 -31.94 -1.59
N GLN A 146 -31.90 -31.43 -2.69
CA GLN A 146 -31.59 -30.10 -3.22
C GLN A 146 -32.06 -28.95 -2.32
N LEU A 147 -33.12 -29.16 -1.53
CA LEU A 147 -33.61 -28.21 -0.54
C LEU A 147 -32.64 -28.09 0.67
N HIS A 148 -32.10 -29.22 1.13
CA HIS A 148 -31.24 -29.27 2.31
C HIS A 148 -29.75 -29.05 2.02
N GLN A 149 -29.30 -29.26 0.78
CA GLN A 149 -27.94 -28.96 0.31
C GLN A 149 -27.98 -28.35 -1.10
N PRO A 150 -28.01 -27.02 -1.25
CA PRO A 150 -27.81 -26.40 -2.54
C PRO A 150 -26.34 -26.61 -2.95
N SER A 151 -26.07 -27.70 -3.66
CA SER A 151 -24.73 -28.18 -4.08
C SER A 151 -23.90 -27.17 -4.90
N ASN A 152 -24.47 -26.01 -5.25
CA ASN A 152 -23.87 -25.04 -6.18
C ASN A 152 -23.37 -23.76 -5.50
N ILE A 153 -23.40 -23.64 -4.16
CA ILE A 153 -22.95 -22.42 -3.47
C ILE A 153 -21.80 -22.75 -2.52
N SER A 154 -20.57 -22.40 -2.91
CA SER A 154 -19.41 -22.42 -2.02
C SER A 154 -19.09 -21.00 -1.57
N ILE A 155 -19.20 -20.74 -0.27
CA ILE A 155 -18.71 -19.50 0.32
C ILE A 155 -17.23 -19.70 0.63
N GLN A 156 -16.37 -19.04 -0.13
CA GLN A 156 -14.92 -19.10 0.08
C GLN A 156 -14.46 -17.84 0.81
N LYS A 157 -13.64 -18.04 1.83
CA LYS A 157 -12.88 -16.98 2.50
C LYS A 157 -11.52 -16.95 1.83
N ASN A 158 -11.28 -15.94 1.01
CA ASN A 158 -9.98 -15.78 0.39
C ASN A 158 -9.12 -14.87 1.29
N SER A 159 -8.13 -15.48 1.93
CA SER A 159 -7.16 -14.81 2.81
C SER A 159 -6.08 -14.10 2.00
N THR A 160 -6.49 -13.15 1.17
CA THR A 160 -5.60 -12.37 0.30
C THR A 160 -4.99 -11.15 1.02
N SER A 161 -5.43 -10.80 2.23
CA SER A 161 -4.83 -9.74 3.05
C SER A 161 -4.66 -10.15 4.52
N SER A 162 -3.61 -9.65 5.18
CA SER A 162 -3.32 -9.88 6.61
C SER A 162 -4.24 -9.11 7.57
N PHE A 163 -5.16 -8.28 7.08
CA PHE A 163 -6.01 -7.44 7.94
C PHE A 163 -7.51 -7.69 7.74
N ILE A 164 -7.97 -8.04 6.53
CA ILE A 164 -9.39 -8.26 6.23
C ILE A 164 -9.52 -9.38 5.18
N ASN A 165 -10.29 -10.42 5.49
CA ASN A 165 -10.58 -11.51 4.56
C ASN A 165 -11.69 -11.10 3.60
N GLU A 166 -11.50 -11.34 2.30
CA GLU A 166 -12.52 -11.12 1.29
C GLU A 166 -13.51 -12.32 1.29
N ILE A 167 -14.81 -12.03 1.29
CA ILE A 167 -15.87 -13.04 1.23
C ILE A 167 -16.34 -13.10 -0.22
N THR A 168 -16.13 -14.24 -0.89
CA THR A 168 -16.57 -14.47 -2.26
C THR A 168 -17.50 -15.68 -2.33
N VAL A 169 -18.59 -15.55 -3.09
CA VAL A 169 -19.50 -16.66 -3.40
C VAL A 169 -19.07 -17.24 -4.75
N VAL A 170 -18.78 -18.54 -4.79
CA VAL A 170 -18.38 -19.26 -6.01
C VAL A 170 -19.50 -20.24 -6.39
N THR A 171 -19.98 -20.13 -7.62
CA THR A 171 -20.95 -21.04 -8.25
C THR A 171 -20.23 -21.93 -9.26
N SER A 172 -20.57 -23.21 -9.28
CA SER A 172 -19.96 -24.25 -10.13
C SER A 172 -20.38 -24.19 -11.62
N SER A 173 -21.00 -23.10 -12.06
CA SER A 173 -21.53 -22.95 -13.42
C SER A 173 -21.02 -21.73 -14.21
N ASP A 174 -19.99 -21.02 -13.72
CA ASP A 174 -19.41 -19.87 -14.41
C ASP A 174 -18.01 -20.18 -14.97
N GLU A 175 -17.93 -21.09 -15.94
CA GLU A 175 -16.95 -20.95 -17.00
C GLU A 175 -17.55 -20.04 -18.07
N SER A 176 -16.97 -18.86 -18.23
CA SER A 176 -17.32 -17.79 -19.20
C SER A 176 -18.49 -16.87 -18.82
N ILE A 177 -18.17 -15.75 -18.17
CA ILE A 177 -18.38 -14.37 -18.68
C ILE A 177 -17.65 -13.42 -17.72
N GLY A 178 -16.64 -12.75 -18.26
CA GLY A 178 -15.81 -11.82 -17.51
C GLY A 178 -16.55 -10.53 -17.20
N HIS A 179 -16.87 -10.31 -15.92
CA HIS A 179 -16.95 -8.98 -15.36
C HIS A 179 -15.70 -8.74 -14.51
N LYS A 180 -14.71 -8.07 -15.11
CA LYS A 180 -13.53 -7.55 -14.43
C LYS A 180 -13.97 -6.36 -13.55
N THR A 181 -14.20 -6.60 -12.27
CA THR A 181 -14.26 -5.55 -11.26
C THR A 181 -12.90 -5.47 -10.56
N GLU A 182 -12.04 -4.64 -11.13
CA GLU A 182 -11.17 -3.67 -10.45
C GLU A 182 -10.85 -3.90 -8.96
N THR A 183 -10.19 -5.02 -8.68
CA THR A 183 -9.47 -5.28 -7.43
C THR A 183 -8.00 -5.02 -7.72
N LYS A 184 -7.35 -4.17 -6.91
CA LYS A 184 -5.90 -3.94 -6.92
C LYS A 184 -5.21 -5.31 -6.79
N ARG A 185 -4.78 -5.85 -7.93
CA ARG A 185 -4.26 -7.21 -8.01
C ARG A 185 -2.91 -7.20 -7.32
N SER A 186 -2.79 -7.94 -6.23
CA SER A 186 -1.45 -8.43 -5.86
C SER A 186 -0.87 -9.10 -7.10
N LEU A 187 0.28 -8.62 -7.59
CA LEU A 187 0.90 -9.17 -8.79
C LEU A 187 1.24 -10.63 -8.50
N ASN A 188 0.39 -11.54 -8.99
CA ASN A 188 0.65 -12.97 -8.91
C ASN A 188 1.66 -13.28 -10.02
N TRP A 189 2.92 -13.47 -9.63
CA TRP A 189 4.00 -13.77 -10.56
C TRP A 189 4.02 -15.27 -10.91
N ASP A 190 2.91 -15.78 -11.44
CA ASP A 190 2.69 -17.20 -11.75
C ASP A 190 3.26 -17.65 -13.11
N HIS A 191 3.59 -16.70 -13.99
CA HIS A 191 4.19 -16.99 -15.30
C HIS A 191 5.72 -17.08 -15.18
N LYS A 192 6.33 -18.01 -15.92
CA LYS A 192 7.79 -18.22 -15.87
C LYS A 192 8.59 -17.08 -16.52
N ILE A 193 8.01 -16.39 -17.50
CA ILE A 193 8.69 -15.36 -18.31
C ILE A 193 7.74 -14.19 -18.57
N TYR A 194 8.28 -12.98 -18.47
CA TYR A 194 7.59 -11.72 -18.67
C TYR A 194 8.32 -10.85 -19.69
N SER A 195 7.60 -9.93 -20.30
CA SER A 195 8.14 -8.83 -21.10
C SER A 195 7.73 -7.49 -20.47
N ILE A 196 8.59 -6.49 -20.59
CA ILE A 196 8.34 -5.16 -20.02
C ILE A 196 8.17 -4.21 -21.20
N ARG A 197 7.03 -3.49 -21.26
CA ARG A 197 6.72 -2.52 -22.30
C ARG A 197 6.67 -1.12 -21.71
N SER A 198 7.34 -0.15 -22.32
CA SER A 198 7.20 1.25 -21.93
C SER A 198 5.87 1.81 -22.44
N THR A 199 5.09 2.46 -21.57
CA THR A 199 3.82 3.07 -21.99
C THR A 199 4.01 4.33 -22.81
N VAL A 200 5.23 4.91 -22.83
CA VAL A 200 5.50 6.17 -23.55
C VAL A 200 5.62 5.95 -25.05
N ASN A 201 6.38 4.94 -25.46
CA ASN A 201 6.65 4.66 -26.87
C ASN A 201 6.03 3.34 -27.35
N GLY A 202 5.39 2.58 -26.47
CA GLY A 202 4.78 1.28 -26.77
C GLY A 202 5.78 0.18 -27.12
N LYS A 203 7.08 0.40 -26.93
CA LYS A 203 8.15 -0.56 -27.25
C LYS A 203 8.53 -1.41 -26.04
N PHE A 204 9.06 -2.59 -26.33
CA PHE A 204 9.55 -3.52 -25.31
C PHE A 204 10.98 -3.18 -24.89
N VAL A 205 11.24 -3.37 -23.60
CA VAL A 205 12.56 -3.23 -22.96
C VAL A 205 13.43 -4.39 -23.41
N THR A 206 14.59 -4.08 -23.95
CA THR A 206 15.53 -5.05 -24.50
C THR A 206 16.85 -5.04 -23.72
N ALA A 207 17.35 -6.23 -23.43
CA ALA A 207 18.70 -6.46 -22.91
C ALA A 207 19.68 -6.63 -24.07
N GLU A 208 20.02 -5.52 -24.73
CA GLU A 208 20.81 -5.54 -25.97
C GLU A 208 22.17 -6.21 -25.81
N HIS A 209 22.67 -6.79 -26.91
CA HIS A 209 23.98 -7.46 -26.97
C HIS A 209 24.14 -8.53 -25.87
N GLY A 210 23.09 -9.31 -25.60
CA GLY A 210 23.16 -10.32 -24.54
C GLY A 210 23.20 -9.75 -23.12
N GLY A 211 22.65 -8.55 -22.92
CA GLY A 211 22.62 -7.88 -21.62
C GLY A 211 23.95 -7.25 -21.18
N GLU A 212 24.93 -7.13 -22.08
CA GLU A 212 26.18 -6.39 -21.86
C GLU A 212 25.99 -4.88 -22.00
N ARG A 213 24.84 -4.44 -22.54
CA ARG A 213 24.48 -3.03 -22.66
C ARG A 213 23.30 -2.67 -21.75
N PRO A 214 23.14 -1.37 -21.44
CA PRO A 214 21.99 -0.89 -20.70
C PRO A 214 20.65 -1.29 -21.35
N LEU A 215 19.65 -1.50 -20.49
CA LEU A 215 18.29 -1.78 -20.92
C LEU A 215 17.67 -0.56 -21.61
N ILE A 216 17.08 -0.75 -22.78
CA ILE A 216 16.42 0.30 -23.58
C ILE A 216 15.07 -0.17 -24.08
N ALA A 217 14.06 0.71 -24.12
CA ALA A 217 12.73 0.37 -24.63
C ALA A 217 12.64 0.58 -26.15
N ARG A 218 13.24 -0.31 -26.95
CA ARG A 218 13.37 -0.14 -28.41
C ARG A 218 12.62 -1.17 -29.25
N ALA A 219 12.36 -2.35 -28.71
CA ALA A 219 11.89 -3.48 -29.51
C ALA A 219 10.39 -3.39 -29.88
N ASP A 220 10.06 -3.73 -31.12
CA ASP A 220 8.68 -3.80 -31.63
C ASP A 220 7.97 -5.12 -31.29
N LYS A 221 8.74 -6.17 -31.03
CA LYS A 221 8.26 -7.52 -30.74
C LYS A 221 9.12 -8.11 -29.63
N VAL A 222 8.55 -9.07 -28.90
CA VAL A 222 9.26 -9.80 -27.86
C VAL A 222 10.02 -10.95 -28.49
N ASP A 223 11.35 -10.92 -28.45
CA ASP A 223 12.23 -12.03 -28.81
C ASP A 223 13.08 -12.42 -27.58
N SER A 224 14.24 -13.00 -27.80
CA SER A 224 15.11 -13.58 -26.79
C SER A 224 15.67 -12.52 -25.83
N TRP A 225 15.78 -11.26 -26.26
CA TRP A 225 16.37 -10.16 -25.48
C TRP A 225 15.34 -9.38 -24.64
N GLU A 226 14.05 -9.51 -24.95
CA GLU A 226 12.94 -8.82 -24.28
C GLU A 226 12.26 -9.69 -23.21
N LYS A 227 12.84 -10.85 -22.90
CA LYS A 227 12.31 -11.83 -21.95
C LYS A 227 13.00 -11.71 -20.59
N PHE A 228 12.22 -11.46 -19.55
CA PHE A 228 12.68 -11.34 -18.17
C PHE A 228 11.96 -12.34 -17.26
N LYS A 229 12.71 -13.01 -16.39
CA LYS A 229 12.16 -13.83 -15.31
C LYS A 229 12.05 -12.94 -14.06
N ILE A 230 10.93 -13.03 -13.36
CA ILE A 230 10.69 -12.21 -12.17
C ILE A 230 10.83 -13.11 -10.95
N LYS A 231 11.74 -12.73 -10.05
CA LYS A 231 11.94 -13.43 -8.77
C LYS A 231 11.43 -12.54 -7.64
N ILE A 232 10.53 -13.08 -6.82
CA ILE A 232 10.02 -12.39 -5.64
C ILE A 232 11.11 -12.38 -4.58
N VAL A 233 11.49 -11.19 -4.11
CA VAL A 233 12.49 -10.97 -3.04
C VAL A 233 11.79 -10.80 -1.71
N ASN A 234 10.76 -9.94 -1.66
CA ASN A 234 9.90 -9.77 -0.50
C ASN A 234 8.46 -9.57 -0.97
N LYS A 235 7.57 -10.49 -0.56
CA LYS A 235 6.16 -10.49 -0.96
C LYS A 235 5.34 -9.39 -0.26
N GLU A 236 5.69 -9.03 0.97
CA GLU A 236 4.98 -8.03 1.77
C GLU A 236 5.21 -6.61 1.26
N LEU A 237 6.41 -6.35 0.72
CA LEU A 237 6.82 -5.04 0.22
C LEU A 237 6.78 -4.94 -1.32
N ASN A 238 6.27 -5.96 -2.03
CA ASN A 238 6.29 -6.03 -3.50
C ASN A 238 7.69 -5.86 -4.10
N HIS A 239 8.73 -6.34 -3.41
CA HIS A 239 10.09 -6.32 -3.91
C HIS A 239 10.36 -7.51 -4.82
N ILE A 240 10.85 -7.21 -6.02
CA ILE A 240 11.21 -8.19 -7.04
C ILE A 240 12.64 -7.96 -7.54
N ALA A 241 13.21 -9.00 -8.12
CA ALA A 241 14.39 -8.92 -8.95
C ALA A 241 14.04 -9.35 -10.38
N LEU A 242 14.52 -8.58 -11.35
CA LEU A 242 14.35 -8.87 -12.78
C LEU A 242 15.59 -9.61 -13.27
N LYS A 243 15.42 -10.77 -13.90
CA LYS A 243 16.51 -11.56 -14.47
C LYS A 243 16.35 -11.63 -15.99
N ALA A 244 17.32 -11.13 -16.75
CA ALA A 244 17.26 -11.20 -18.20
C ALA A 244 17.46 -12.66 -18.67
N SER A 245 16.59 -13.15 -19.56
CA SER A 245 16.64 -14.54 -20.03
C SER A 245 17.79 -14.80 -21.00
N VAL A 246 18.32 -13.75 -21.64
CA VAL A 246 19.39 -13.86 -22.65
C VAL A 246 20.74 -14.27 -22.04
N ASN A 247 21.03 -13.85 -20.80
CA ASN A 247 22.31 -14.09 -20.15
C ASN A 247 22.17 -14.65 -18.73
N ASP A 248 20.95 -14.89 -18.27
CA ASP A 248 20.63 -15.35 -16.93
C ASP A 248 21.26 -14.48 -15.81
N LYS A 249 21.37 -13.17 -16.03
CA LYS A 249 21.84 -12.20 -15.02
C LYS A 249 20.72 -11.26 -14.56
N TYR A 250 20.87 -10.73 -13.35
CA TYR A 250 19.94 -9.79 -12.72
C TYR A 250 20.19 -8.35 -13.18
N VAL A 251 19.09 -7.63 -13.39
CA VAL A 251 19.06 -6.21 -13.71
C VAL A 251 19.48 -5.41 -12.50
N THR A 252 20.39 -4.47 -12.69
CA THR A 252 21.10 -3.78 -11.62
C THR A 252 21.01 -2.29 -11.79
N ALA A 253 20.66 -1.58 -10.71
CA ALA A 253 20.71 -0.14 -10.61
C ALA A 253 22.11 0.31 -10.13
N GLU A 254 23.10 0.21 -11.02
CA GLU A 254 24.50 0.49 -10.68
C GLU A 254 24.72 1.91 -10.14
N HIS A 255 25.76 2.04 -9.28
CA HIS A 255 26.12 3.30 -8.62
C HIS A 255 24.92 3.98 -7.96
N SER A 256 24.13 3.20 -7.20
CA SER A 256 22.92 3.70 -6.56
C SER A 256 21.93 4.31 -7.56
N GLY A 257 21.71 3.66 -8.70
CA GLY A 257 20.70 4.02 -9.71
C GLY A 257 20.96 5.29 -10.53
N TYR A 258 22.10 5.95 -10.36
CA TYR A 258 22.50 7.09 -11.20
C TYR A 258 23.00 6.67 -12.60
N ARG A 259 23.27 5.38 -12.79
CA ARG A 259 23.62 4.81 -14.09
C ARG A 259 22.44 4.07 -14.72
N PRO A 260 22.46 3.90 -16.04
CA PRO A 260 21.50 3.05 -16.73
C PRO A 260 21.44 1.63 -16.15
N LEU A 261 20.23 1.08 -16.11
CA LEU A 261 20.01 -0.29 -15.65
C LEU A 261 20.66 -1.28 -16.61
N ILE A 262 21.43 -2.23 -16.09
CA ILE A 262 22.14 -3.26 -16.86
C ILE A 262 21.95 -4.63 -16.25
N ALA A 263 21.83 -5.68 -17.08
CA ALA A 263 21.66 -7.06 -16.63
C ALA A 263 23.02 -7.77 -16.48
N ASN A 264 23.81 -7.42 -15.47
CA ASN A 264 25.18 -7.92 -15.32
C ASN A 264 25.49 -8.65 -13.99
N GLN A 265 24.54 -8.73 -13.04
CA GLN A 265 24.79 -9.34 -11.73
C GLN A 265 24.31 -10.79 -11.62
N VAL A 266 24.99 -11.58 -10.79
CA VAL A 266 24.68 -13.00 -10.56
C VAL A 266 23.92 -13.27 -9.27
N SER A 267 23.95 -12.32 -8.34
CA SER A 267 23.29 -12.38 -7.04
C SER A 267 22.28 -11.22 -6.90
N ILE A 268 21.35 -11.35 -5.97
CA ILE A 268 20.37 -10.30 -5.67
C ILE A 268 20.78 -9.64 -4.37
N ASP A 269 21.08 -8.35 -4.44
CA ASP A 269 21.27 -7.47 -3.30
C ASP A 269 20.38 -6.22 -3.46
N LYS A 270 20.69 -5.16 -2.71
CA LYS A 270 19.94 -3.91 -2.71
C LYS A 270 19.82 -3.27 -4.10
N TRP A 271 20.81 -3.45 -4.98
CA TRP A 271 20.85 -2.80 -6.29
C TRP A 271 20.05 -3.53 -7.36
N GLU A 272 19.80 -4.82 -7.17
CA GLU A 272 19.03 -5.69 -8.07
C GLU A 272 17.57 -5.81 -7.62
N THR A 273 17.22 -5.15 -6.51
CA THR A 273 15.88 -5.17 -5.94
C THR A 273 15.09 -3.93 -6.36
N PHE A 274 13.91 -4.17 -6.91
CA PHE A 274 12.96 -3.14 -7.33
C PHE A 274 11.61 -3.38 -6.66
N GLU A 275 11.00 -2.32 -6.19
CA GLU A 275 9.61 -2.34 -5.74
C GLU A 275 8.68 -2.07 -6.91
N VAL A 276 7.66 -2.91 -7.06
CA VAL A 276 6.63 -2.73 -8.07
C VAL A 276 5.43 -2.03 -7.45
N ILE A 277 5.08 -0.88 -8.01
CA ILE A 277 3.94 -0.07 -7.57
C ILE A 277 2.93 -0.04 -8.72
N GLU A 278 1.76 -0.65 -8.51
CA GLU A 278 0.67 -0.64 -9.50
C GLU A 278 0.00 0.74 -9.51
N VAL A 279 -0.06 1.36 -10.69
CA VAL A 279 -0.66 2.69 -10.92
C VAL A 279 -2.05 2.57 -11.55
N ALA A 280 -2.24 1.60 -12.45
CA ALA A 280 -3.51 1.29 -13.11
C ALA A 280 -3.48 -0.15 -13.66
N HIS A 281 -4.56 -0.62 -14.31
CA HIS A 281 -4.64 -1.98 -14.88
C HIS A 281 -3.43 -2.34 -15.74
N ASN A 282 -2.61 -3.27 -15.24
CA ASN A 282 -1.38 -3.74 -15.87
C ASN A 282 -0.31 -2.64 -16.09
N ILE A 283 -0.50 -1.44 -15.55
CA ILE A 283 0.47 -0.35 -15.59
C ILE A 283 1.11 -0.23 -14.21
N VAL A 284 2.41 -0.42 -14.18
CA VAL A 284 3.24 -0.38 -12.98
C VAL A 284 4.33 0.67 -13.12
N THR A 285 4.84 1.13 -11.99
CA THR A 285 6.11 1.84 -11.89
C THR A 285 7.08 0.98 -11.10
N LEU A 286 8.36 1.11 -11.43
CA LEU A 286 9.44 0.40 -10.75
C LEU A 286 10.23 1.41 -9.93
N ARG A 287 10.40 1.17 -8.63
CA ARG A 287 11.25 1.96 -7.75
C ARG A 287 12.48 1.13 -7.37
N SER A 288 13.68 1.66 -7.62
CA SER A 288 14.91 0.98 -7.21
C SER A 288 15.10 1.10 -5.70
N ILE A 289 15.34 -0.02 -5.01
CA ILE A 289 15.63 -0.02 -3.57
C ILE A 289 17.03 0.53 -3.28
N ALA A 290 17.92 0.57 -4.29
CA ALA A 290 19.26 1.13 -4.16
C ALA A 290 19.26 2.58 -3.66
N ASN A 291 18.37 3.39 -4.23
CA ASN A 291 18.33 4.85 -4.05
C ASN A 291 16.92 5.41 -3.81
N ASN A 292 15.89 4.55 -3.74
CA ASN A 292 14.48 4.91 -3.58
C ASN A 292 13.92 5.79 -4.72
N ARG A 293 14.52 5.75 -5.91
CA ARG A 293 14.07 6.51 -7.08
C ARG A 293 13.35 5.64 -8.11
N PHE A 294 12.46 6.26 -8.86
CA PHE A 294 11.69 5.61 -9.92
C PHE A 294 12.54 5.42 -11.19
N VAL A 295 12.37 4.25 -11.79
CA VAL A 295 12.93 3.88 -13.10
C VAL A 295 12.19 4.65 -14.18
N CYS A 296 12.92 5.26 -15.10
CA CYS A 296 12.36 6.04 -16.20
C CYS A 296 13.00 5.69 -17.53
N ALA A 297 12.16 5.65 -18.56
CA ALA A 297 12.54 5.51 -19.95
C ALA A 297 12.91 6.88 -20.51
N GLU A 298 14.19 7.25 -20.42
CA GLU A 298 14.67 8.57 -20.81
C GLU A 298 14.43 8.88 -22.29
N ASN A 299 14.27 10.17 -22.59
CA ASN A 299 13.94 10.68 -23.92
C ASN A 299 12.73 9.99 -24.58
N GLY A 300 11.73 9.66 -23.75
CA GLY A 300 10.53 8.94 -24.17
C GLY A 300 10.79 7.50 -24.57
N GLY A 301 11.76 6.85 -23.94
CA GLY A 301 12.20 5.48 -24.21
C GLY A 301 13.11 5.31 -25.41
N ARG A 302 13.68 6.41 -25.94
CA ARG A 302 14.76 6.36 -26.94
C ARG A 302 16.13 6.14 -26.32
N ASP A 303 16.25 6.37 -25.01
CA ASP A 303 17.46 6.13 -24.24
C ASP A 303 17.26 5.02 -23.21
N SER A 304 18.37 4.66 -22.57
CA SER A 304 18.40 3.61 -21.54
C SER A 304 17.54 3.95 -20.33
N LEU A 305 17.05 2.91 -19.65
CA LEU A 305 16.30 3.02 -18.41
C LEU A 305 17.21 3.45 -17.26
N ILE A 306 16.83 4.49 -16.52
CA ILE A 306 17.61 5.02 -15.38
C ILE A 306 16.70 5.18 -14.16
N ALA A 307 17.16 4.80 -12.97
CA ALA A 307 16.44 4.99 -11.70
C ALA A 307 16.76 6.36 -11.08
N ASN A 308 16.33 7.45 -11.72
CA ASN A 308 16.76 8.81 -11.36
C ASN A 308 15.64 9.78 -10.96
N ARG A 309 14.35 9.39 -11.00
CA ARG A 309 13.23 10.28 -10.68
C ARG A 309 12.74 10.14 -9.23
N ASP A 310 12.37 11.26 -8.62
CA ASP A 310 11.75 11.28 -7.28
C ASP A 310 10.24 11.01 -7.34
N THR A 311 9.61 11.18 -8.52
CA THR A 311 8.19 10.92 -8.77
C THR A 311 7.95 9.97 -9.93
N ALA A 312 6.85 9.22 -9.86
CA ALA A 312 6.39 8.32 -10.92
C ALA A 312 5.69 9.11 -12.04
N ASP A 313 6.49 9.68 -12.94
CA ASP A 313 5.99 10.51 -14.04
C ASP A 313 5.58 9.66 -15.26
N LEU A 314 5.13 10.31 -16.34
CA LEU A 314 4.70 9.66 -17.59
C LEU A 314 5.74 8.65 -18.12
N TRP A 315 7.03 8.94 -17.94
CA TRP A 315 8.15 8.12 -18.44
C TRP A 315 8.56 6.97 -17.51
N GLY A 316 8.01 6.91 -16.30
CA GLY A 316 8.24 5.83 -15.35
C GLY A 316 7.16 4.75 -15.34
N LYS A 317 6.25 4.77 -16.32
CA LYS A 317 5.13 3.84 -16.43
C LYS A 317 5.45 2.73 -17.41
N PHE A 318 5.26 1.50 -16.96
CA PHE A 318 5.57 0.28 -17.69
C PHE A 318 4.39 -0.70 -17.62
N GLU A 319 4.26 -1.53 -18.63
CA GLU A 319 3.40 -2.70 -18.58
C GLU A 319 4.25 -3.95 -18.46
N ILE A 320 3.94 -4.82 -17.51
CA ILE A 320 4.59 -6.12 -17.37
C ILE A 320 3.61 -7.18 -17.88
N LEU A 321 3.96 -7.77 -19.02
CA LEU A 321 3.09 -8.67 -19.77
C LEU A 321 3.63 -10.11 -19.67
N PRO A 322 2.81 -11.10 -19.29
CA PRO A 322 3.22 -12.50 -19.32
C PRO A 322 3.49 -12.93 -20.76
N PHE A 323 4.58 -13.67 -20.97
CA PHE A 323 4.88 -14.32 -22.23
C PHE A 323 4.45 -15.79 -22.15
N TYR A 324 3.50 -16.18 -23.01
CA TYR A 324 2.93 -17.53 -23.07
C TYR A 324 3.70 -18.45 -24.02
#